data_AF-A0AA36I7T8-F1
#
_entry.id   AF-A0AA36I7T8-F1
#
_cell.length_a   1.000
_cell.length_b   1.000
_cell.length_c   1.000
_cell.angle_alpha   90.00
_cell.angle_beta   90.00
_cell.angle_gamma   90.00
#
_symmetry.space_group_name_H-M   'P 1'
#
loop_
_entity.id
_entity.type
_entity.pdbx_description
1 polymer ?
#
loop_
_entity_poly.entity_id
_entity_poly.type
_entity_poly.pdbx_seq_one_letter_code
_entity_poly.pdbx_strand_id
1 'polypeptide(L)'
;MGQHQSVCCQEEQASEIREVVQAAYTDDAPDSELNQVELSELNQVEPTKSDAICGRPSESSKLGKVRDLQVDLEILRGISLRRTLRSGAGRLWRRSPVDLALERRAELWGESRPVESFDIFLSHTWQTSGLSKVMSLVLQNGWWAHCLFGALGSGLAVVLCYLELLPLSAGIEDVTHPWAQLFGLLGSLLGLLGSLYLPRCSPDIAFLDVVSIHQTDPALMERGIYGLGGFLRVSRELRVLWSPPYLSRLWCVFELAAYRTANPTGNITLAPLFVELWMASKR
;
A
#
# COMPACT_ATOMS: atom_id res chain seq x y z
N MET A 1 4.94 -38.40 32.98
CA MET A 1 4.72 -36.93 32.94
C MET A 1 5.59 -36.38 31.83
N GLY A 2 4.98 -35.93 30.73
CA GLY A 2 5.70 -35.43 29.55
C GLY A 2 4.72 -35.29 28.39
N GLN A 3 4.23 -34.07 28.18
CA GLN A 3 3.24 -33.69 27.17
C GLN A 3 3.87 -33.73 25.77
N HIS A 4 3.21 -34.36 24.80
CA HIS A 4 3.51 -34.17 23.37
C HIS A 4 2.22 -33.74 22.66
N GLN A 5 2.20 -32.47 22.27
CA GLN A 5 1.13 -31.82 21.52
C GLN A 5 1.30 -32.04 20.01
N SER A 6 0.24 -32.59 19.40
CA SER A 6 -0.37 -32.27 18.10
C SER A 6 0.52 -31.98 16.86
N VAL A 7 0.65 -32.99 15.99
CA VAL A 7 1.09 -32.88 14.58
C VAL A 7 -0.08 -32.54 13.64
N CYS A 8 -1.34 -32.78 14.05
CA CYS A 8 -2.53 -32.57 13.20
C CYS A 8 -2.86 -31.08 12.97
N CYS A 9 -2.57 -30.20 13.94
CA CYS A 9 -2.77 -28.76 13.76
C CYS A 9 -1.86 -28.15 12.69
N GLN A 10 -0.71 -28.79 12.40
CA GLN A 10 0.27 -28.24 11.47
C GLN A 10 -0.11 -28.50 10.00
N GLU A 11 -0.76 -29.63 9.69
CA GLU A 11 -1.24 -29.93 8.33
C GLU A 11 -2.52 -29.15 7.99
N GLU A 12 -3.44 -29.00 8.95
CA GLU A 12 -4.64 -28.17 8.78
C GLU A 12 -4.24 -26.70 8.60
N GLN A 13 -3.33 -26.17 9.44
CA GLN A 13 -2.76 -24.84 9.24
C GLN A 13 -2.07 -24.73 7.88
N ALA A 14 -1.21 -25.66 7.48
CA ALA A 14 -0.53 -25.60 6.17
C ALA A 14 -1.50 -25.61 4.98
N SER A 15 -2.63 -26.31 5.10
CA SER A 15 -3.68 -26.34 4.06
C SER A 15 -4.50 -25.05 4.02
N GLU A 16 -4.89 -24.50 5.17
CA GLU A 16 -5.53 -23.19 5.29
C GLU A 16 -4.59 -22.06 4.84
N ILE A 17 -3.29 -22.16 5.13
CA ILE A 17 -2.24 -21.24 4.68
C ILE A 17 -2.18 -21.23 3.15
N ARG A 18 -2.14 -22.40 2.53
CA ARG A 18 -2.14 -22.52 1.07
C ARG A 18 -3.40 -21.91 0.48
N GLU A 19 -4.58 -22.14 1.07
CA GLU A 19 -5.84 -21.57 0.59
C GLU A 19 -5.89 -20.04 0.75
N VAL A 20 -5.41 -19.49 1.87
CA VAL A 20 -5.38 -18.03 2.14
C VAL A 20 -4.35 -17.32 1.26
N VAL A 21 -3.17 -17.90 1.09
CA VAL A 21 -2.12 -17.39 0.19
C VAL A 21 -2.59 -17.50 -1.25
N GLN A 22 -3.16 -18.63 -1.65
CA GLN A 22 -3.69 -18.81 -3.00
C GLN A 22 -4.89 -17.89 -3.25
N ALA A 23 -5.77 -17.65 -2.28
CA ALA A 23 -6.83 -16.64 -2.37
C ALA A 23 -6.27 -15.23 -2.53
N ALA A 24 -5.21 -14.86 -1.78
CA ALA A 24 -4.53 -13.58 -1.96
C ALA A 24 -3.95 -13.41 -3.38
N TYR A 25 -3.51 -14.50 -4.02
CA TYR A 25 -2.94 -14.47 -5.37
C TYR A 25 -3.98 -14.65 -6.50
N THR A 26 -5.03 -15.47 -6.33
CA THR A 26 -6.08 -15.68 -7.34
C THR A 26 -6.97 -14.47 -7.50
N ASP A 27 -7.10 -13.67 -6.45
CA ASP A 27 -7.87 -12.44 -6.49
C ASP A 27 -7.10 -11.38 -7.35
N ASP A 28 -5.78 -11.53 -7.57
CA ASP A 28 -4.94 -10.57 -8.33
C ASP A 28 -4.59 -10.97 -9.77
N ALA A 29 -5.05 -12.12 -10.29
CA ALA A 29 -4.77 -12.55 -11.67
C ALA A 29 -6.00 -12.46 -12.57
N PRO A 30 -5.92 -11.86 -13.79
CA PRO A 30 -6.85 -12.21 -14.85
C PRO A 30 -6.46 -13.60 -15.37
N ASP A 31 -7.46 -14.47 -15.58
CA ASP A 31 -7.36 -15.84 -16.10
C ASP A 31 -6.15 -16.05 -17.04
N SER A 32 -5.09 -16.67 -16.54
CA SER A 32 -4.02 -17.19 -17.41
C SER A 32 -3.51 -18.54 -16.89
N GLU A 33 -3.64 -19.55 -17.74
CA GLU A 33 -3.49 -20.99 -17.49
C GLU A 33 -2.03 -21.48 -17.31
N LEU A 34 -1.17 -20.72 -16.64
CA LEU A 34 0.25 -21.07 -16.49
C LEU A 34 0.64 -21.07 -15.03
N ASN A 35 0.35 -22.17 -14.30
CA ASN A 35 1.03 -22.51 -13.03
C ASN A 35 0.76 -23.95 -12.52
N GLN A 36 0.49 -24.93 -13.39
CA GLN A 36 0.32 -26.33 -12.95
C GLN A 36 1.64 -27.10 -12.76
N VAL A 37 2.80 -26.51 -13.07
CA VAL A 37 4.07 -27.27 -13.15
C VAL A 37 4.87 -27.27 -11.85
N GLU A 38 4.67 -26.34 -10.91
CA GLU A 38 5.49 -26.23 -9.69
C GLU A 38 4.93 -26.97 -8.45
N LEU A 39 3.73 -27.55 -8.53
CA LEU A 39 3.09 -28.24 -7.39
C LEU A 39 3.43 -29.73 -7.24
N SER A 40 4.16 -30.32 -8.19
CA SER A 40 4.35 -31.77 -8.26
C SER A 40 5.49 -32.31 -7.38
N GLU A 41 6.42 -31.45 -6.91
CA GLU A 41 7.63 -31.89 -6.19
C GLU A 41 7.45 -32.05 -4.66
N LEU A 42 6.29 -31.70 -4.09
CA LEU A 42 6.04 -31.77 -2.64
C LEU A 42 5.31 -33.05 -2.17
N ASN A 43 5.05 -34.01 -3.07
CA ASN A 43 4.04 -35.05 -2.87
C ASN A 43 4.52 -36.42 -2.36
N GLN A 44 5.69 -36.54 -1.71
CA GLN A 44 6.19 -37.86 -1.30
C GLN A 44 6.63 -37.95 0.17
N VAL A 45 5.67 -38.08 1.08
CA VAL A 45 5.84 -38.84 2.34
C VAL A 45 4.49 -39.49 2.73
N GLU A 46 4.44 -40.83 2.82
CA GLU A 46 3.25 -41.60 3.24
C GLU A 46 3.19 -41.81 4.78
N PRO A 47 2.00 -41.85 5.41
CA PRO A 47 1.86 -42.11 6.84
C PRO A 47 1.35 -43.53 7.17
N THR A 48 1.72 -44.03 8.36
CA THR A 48 1.21 -45.28 8.96
C THR A 48 0.13 -44.99 10.02
N LYS A 49 -0.89 -45.87 10.05
CA LYS A 49 -2.20 -45.73 10.74
C LYS A 49 -2.20 -46.03 12.25
N SER A 50 -3.02 -45.32 13.03
CA SER A 50 -4.22 -45.89 13.71
C SER A 50 -5.03 -44.86 14.54
N ASP A 51 -6.32 -44.77 14.22
CA ASP A 51 -7.55 -44.72 15.05
C ASP A 51 -7.74 -43.74 16.24
N ALA A 52 -8.53 -42.68 15.97
CA ALA A 52 -9.94 -42.50 16.40
C ALA A 52 -10.36 -41.32 17.33
N ILE A 53 -11.51 -40.76 16.92
CA ILE A 53 -12.61 -40.04 17.62
C ILE A 53 -12.71 -38.50 17.45
N CYS A 54 -13.84 -38.13 16.84
CA CYS A 54 -14.26 -36.84 16.30
C CYS A 54 -15.04 -35.98 17.31
N GLY A 55 -14.85 -34.66 17.26
CA GLY A 55 -15.71 -33.67 17.92
C GLY A 55 -15.65 -32.32 17.19
N ARG A 56 -16.78 -31.85 16.63
CA ARG A 56 -16.93 -30.53 15.97
C ARG A 56 -16.85 -29.39 17.01
N PRO A 57 -15.99 -28.37 16.83
CA PRO A 57 -16.03 -27.18 17.68
C PRO A 57 -17.07 -26.16 17.20
N SER A 58 -17.77 -25.55 18.14
CA SER A 58 -18.85 -24.57 17.95
C SER A 58 -18.35 -23.17 17.55
N GLU A 59 -19.12 -22.51 16.68
CA GLU A 59 -18.83 -21.21 16.05
C GLU A 59 -18.56 -20.05 17.03
N SER A 60 -19.07 -20.10 18.26
CA SER A 60 -18.86 -19.05 19.26
C SER A 60 -17.41 -18.95 19.79
N SER A 61 -16.62 -20.02 19.62
CA SER A 61 -15.20 -20.04 19.98
C SER A 61 -14.30 -19.30 18.98
N LYS A 62 -14.75 -19.12 17.73
CA LYS A 62 -13.97 -18.46 16.68
C LYS A 62 -13.91 -16.93 16.85
N LEU A 63 -14.99 -16.32 17.35
CA LEU A 63 -15.05 -14.87 17.58
C LEU A 63 -14.15 -14.39 18.73
N GLY A 64 -13.89 -15.25 19.72
CA GLY A 64 -13.01 -14.95 20.85
C GLY A 64 -11.52 -14.87 20.45
N LYS A 65 -11.11 -15.59 19.40
CA LYS A 65 -9.72 -15.62 18.91
C LYS A 65 -9.31 -14.36 18.13
N VAL A 66 -10.25 -13.61 17.56
CA VAL A 66 -9.96 -12.33 16.87
C VAL A 66 -9.46 -11.24 17.83
N ARG A 67 -9.61 -11.44 19.15
CA ARG A 67 -9.10 -10.51 20.17
C ARG A 67 -7.59 -10.52 20.31
N ASP A 68 -6.90 -11.54 19.79
CA ASP A 68 -5.45 -11.64 19.94
C ASP A 68 -4.74 -11.05 18.71
N LEU A 69 -4.93 -9.74 18.51
CA LEU A 69 -4.10 -8.93 17.61
C LEU A 69 -2.72 -8.73 18.25
N GLN A 70 -2.00 -9.83 18.44
CA GLN A 70 -0.63 -9.82 18.94
C GLN A 70 0.27 -9.16 17.90
N VAL A 71 1.17 -8.32 18.38
CA VAL A 71 2.11 -7.59 17.55
C VAL A 71 3.44 -8.34 17.61
N ASP A 72 3.83 -8.93 16.49
CA ASP A 72 5.16 -9.53 16.33
C ASP A 72 6.16 -8.43 15.93
N LEU A 73 6.76 -7.78 16.93
CA LEU A 73 7.69 -6.66 16.73
C LEU A 73 8.92 -7.00 15.89
N GLU A 74 9.29 -8.27 15.75
CA GLU A 74 10.48 -8.67 14.99
C GLU A 74 10.30 -8.52 13.48
N ILE A 75 9.06 -8.69 13.00
CA ILE A 75 8.74 -8.63 11.57
C ILE A 75 8.17 -7.28 11.14
N LEU A 76 7.93 -6.36 12.10
CA LEU A 76 7.40 -5.03 11.79
C LEU A 76 8.41 -4.25 10.96
N ARG A 77 8.05 -3.99 9.70
CA ARG A 77 8.86 -3.19 8.79
C ARG A 77 8.04 -2.14 8.09
N GLY A 78 8.61 -0.94 7.96
CA GLY A 78 7.97 0.20 7.32
C GLY A 78 8.90 0.90 6.34
N ILE A 79 8.30 1.70 5.48
CA ILE A 79 9.00 2.49 4.47
C ILE A 79 8.48 3.94 4.49
N SER A 80 9.33 4.92 4.22
CA SER A 80 8.86 6.30 4.05
C SER A 80 7.93 6.39 2.82
N LEU A 81 6.75 6.98 2.98
CA LEU A 81 5.81 7.21 1.88
C LEU A 81 6.48 7.96 0.72
N ARG A 82 7.31 8.97 1.00
CA ARG A 82 8.06 9.66 -0.07
C ARG A 82 9.08 8.75 -0.76
N ARG A 83 9.70 7.81 -0.04
CA ARG A 83 10.60 6.83 -0.65
C ARG A 83 9.83 5.92 -1.61
N THR A 84 8.60 5.51 -1.28
CA THR A 84 7.79 4.68 -2.20
C THR A 84 7.42 5.40 -3.49
N LEU A 85 7.24 6.73 -3.43
CA LEU A 85 6.94 7.57 -4.59
C LEU A 85 8.20 7.90 -5.41
N ARG A 86 9.36 8.10 -4.76
CA ARG A 86 10.62 8.40 -5.45
C ARG A 86 11.25 7.17 -6.11
N SER A 87 11.19 6.01 -5.45
CA SER A 87 11.86 4.79 -5.92
C SER A 87 11.32 4.38 -7.29
N GLY A 88 12.19 4.43 -8.30
CA GLY A 88 11.86 4.11 -9.69
C GLY A 88 10.68 4.89 -10.26
N ALA A 89 10.44 6.14 -9.81
CA ALA A 89 9.27 6.96 -10.17
C ALA A 89 7.93 6.25 -9.85
N GLY A 90 7.75 5.86 -8.59
CA GLY A 90 6.58 5.16 -8.10
C GLY A 90 6.48 3.72 -8.58
N ARG A 91 7.62 3.06 -8.84
CA ARG A 91 7.65 1.69 -9.38
C ARG A 91 6.93 0.70 -8.48
N LEU A 92 7.08 0.86 -7.16
CA LEU A 92 6.41 0.03 -6.15
C LEU A 92 4.88 0.07 -6.25
N TRP A 93 4.32 1.14 -6.80
CA TRP A 93 2.87 1.28 -6.97
C TRP A 93 2.39 0.80 -8.34
N ARG A 94 3.29 0.75 -9.33
CA ARG A 94 2.97 0.57 -10.75
C ARG A 94 3.03 -0.88 -11.22
N ARG A 95 3.66 -1.77 -10.47
CA ARG A 95 3.81 -3.18 -10.81
C ARG A 95 3.39 -4.01 -9.61
N SER A 96 2.53 -5.00 -9.84
CA SER A 96 2.19 -5.98 -8.82
C SER A 96 3.43 -6.81 -8.48
N PRO A 97 3.63 -7.23 -7.21
CA PRO A 97 4.67 -8.18 -6.87
C PRO A 97 4.59 -9.47 -7.71
N VAL A 98 3.37 -9.89 -8.10
CA VAL A 98 3.13 -11.09 -8.90
C VAL A 98 3.79 -11.01 -10.28
N ASP A 99 3.94 -9.82 -10.84
CA ASP A 99 4.55 -9.64 -12.17
C ASP A 99 6.09 -9.58 -12.12
N LEU A 100 6.68 -9.58 -10.92
CA LEU A 100 8.13 -9.45 -10.75
C LEU A 100 8.81 -10.82 -10.73
N ALA A 101 10.01 -10.88 -11.32
CA ALA A 101 10.90 -12.02 -11.20
C ALA A 101 11.29 -12.27 -9.73
N LEU A 102 11.51 -13.54 -9.36
CA LEU A 102 11.76 -13.98 -7.99
C LEU A 102 12.91 -13.21 -7.30
N GLU A 103 14.01 -12.99 -8.01
CA GLU A 103 15.16 -12.22 -7.51
C GLU A 103 14.77 -10.79 -7.10
N ARG A 104 13.97 -10.12 -7.95
CA ARG A 104 13.50 -8.76 -7.67
C ARG A 104 12.47 -8.74 -6.54
N ARG A 105 11.67 -9.79 -6.36
CA ARG A 105 10.76 -9.92 -5.22
C ARG A 105 11.52 -9.99 -3.90
N ALA A 106 12.64 -10.70 -3.87
CA ALA A 106 13.49 -10.81 -2.68
C ALA A 106 14.09 -9.45 -2.27
N GLU A 107 14.46 -8.62 -3.25
CA GLU A 107 15.03 -7.29 -2.99
C GLU A 107 14.04 -6.31 -2.33
N LEU A 108 12.72 -6.49 -2.54
CA LEU A 108 11.68 -5.58 -2.02
C LEU A 108 11.71 -5.48 -0.49
N TRP A 109 12.01 -6.58 0.20
CA TRP A 109 12.12 -6.61 1.65
C TRP A 109 13.25 -5.70 2.17
N GLY A 110 14.30 -5.53 1.37
CA GLY A 110 15.43 -4.65 1.69
C GLY A 110 15.11 -3.16 1.58
N GLU A 111 14.00 -2.77 0.94
CA GLU A 111 13.59 -1.37 0.81
C GLU A 111 12.89 -0.81 2.06
N SER A 112 12.30 -1.69 2.87
CA SER A 112 11.73 -1.36 4.18
C SER A 112 12.78 -1.46 5.28
N ARG A 113 12.47 -0.95 6.47
CA ARG A 113 13.33 -1.03 7.67
C ARG A 113 12.52 -1.48 8.88
N PRO A 114 13.14 -2.11 9.90
CA PRO A 114 12.46 -2.41 11.16
C PRO A 114 11.89 -1.15 11.81
N VAL A 115 10.67 -1.22 12.34
CA VAL A 115 9.97 -0.10 12.98
C VAL A 115 9.15 -0.60 14.18
N GLU A 116 8.85 0.29 15.12
CA GLU A 116 7.99 -0.04 16.28
C GLU A 116 6.51 0.23 16.01
N SER A 117 6.20 1.15 15.08
CA SER A 117 4.84 1.56 14.75
C SER A 117 4.78 2.20 13.35
N PHE A 118 3.55 2.39 12.84
CA PHE A 118 3.30 3.04 11.55
C PHE A 118 2.55 4.35 11.72
N ASP A 119 2.96 5.38 10.99
CA ASP A 119 2.19 6.61 10.88
C ASP A 119 0.93 6.40 10.03
N ILE A 120 1.07 5.58 8.98
CA ILE A 120 0.04 5.34 7.97
C ILE A 120 0.06 3.86 7.55
N PHE A 121 -1.07 3.18 7.63
CA PHE A 121 -1.29 1.91 6.96
C PHE A 121 -1.93 2.17 5.59
N LEU A 122 -1.24 1.84 4.51
CA LEU A 122 -1.75 2.07 3.15
C LEU A 122 -2.54 0.85 2.69
N SER A 123 -3.87 0.95 2.73
CA SER A 123 -4.75 -0.05 2.16
C SER A 123 -5.13 0.33 0.73
N HIS A 124 -5.01 -0.63 -0.19
CA HIS A 124 -5.24 -0.41 -1.61
C HIS A 124 -5.53 -1.72 -2.34
N THR A 125 -6.02 -1.61 -3.58
CA THR A 125 -6.23 -2.76 -4.48
C THR A 125 -5.29 -2.69 -5.68
N TRP A 126 -4.67 -3.81 -6.06
CA TRP A 126 -3.82 -3.91 -7.25
C TRP A 126 -4.59 -3.78 -8.57
N GLN A 127 -5.91 -3.98 -8.55
CA GLN A 127 -6.78 -3.78 -9.72
C GLN A 127 -6.85 -2.33 -10.20
N THR A 128 -6.60 -1.36 -9.31
CA THR A 128 -6.57 0.05 -9.69
C THR A 128 -5.20 0.44 -10.24
N SER A 129 -5.21 1.24 -11.31
CA SER A 129 -4.00 1.67 -11.99
C SER A 129 -2.99 2.30 -11.02
N GLY A 130 -1.76 1.79 -11.05
CA GLY A 130 -0.70 2.27 -10.16
C GLY A 130 -0.35 3.73 -10.38
N LEU A 131 -0.47 4.24 -11.61
CA LEU A 131 -0.21 5.65 -11.91
C LEU A 131 -1.21 6.58 -11.20
N SER A 132 -2.50 6.22 -11.13
CA SER A 132 -3.48 6.99 -10.36
C SER A 132 -3.14 7.04 -8.87
N LYS A 133 -2.64 5.94 -8.30
CA LYS A 133 -2.14 5.90 -6.91
C LYS A 133 -0.97 6.86 -6.73
N VAL A 134 0.03 6.79 -7.60
CA VAL A 134 1.22 7.68 -7.55
C VAL A 134 0.81 9.14 -7.68
N MET A 135 -0.01 9.48 -8.67
CA MET A 135 -0.46 10.87 -8.90
C MET A 135 -1.26 11.40 -7.71
N SER A 136 -2.20 10.62 -7.19
CA SER A 136 -2.99 11.02 -6.02
C SER A 136 -2.11 11.21 -4.78
N LEU A 137 -1.17 10.29 -4.51
CA LEU A 137 -0.26 10.39 -3.37
C LEU A 137 0.74 11.55 -3.50
N VAL A 138 1.28 11.80 -4.69
CA VAL A 138 2.15 12.96 -4.95
C VAL A 138 1.39 14.26 -4.71
N LEU A 139 0.16 14.37 -5.20
CA LEU A 139 -0.69 15.55 -4.99
C LEU A 139 -1.02 15.74 -3.51
N GLN A 140 -1.47 14.70 -2.81
CA GLN A 140 -1.80 14.75 -1.38
C GLN A 140 -0.60 15.11 -0.50
N ASN A 141 0.60 14.64 -0.84
CA ASN A 141 1.80 14.95 -0.07
C ASN A 141 2.41 16.32 -0.43
N GLY A 142 2.24 16.76 -1.68
CA GLY A 142 2.94 17.92 -2.24
C GLY A 142 2.10 19.17 -2.51
N TRP A 143 0.79 19.16 -2.23
CA TRP A 143 -0.11 20.29 -2.52
C TRP A 143 0.36 21.63 -1.94
N TRP A 144 0.92 21.63 -0.73
CA TRP A 144 1.41 22.85 -0.08
C TRP A 144 2.59 23.46 -0.86
N ALA A 145 3.51 22.61 -1.33
CA ALA A 145 4.67 23.04 -2.10
C ALA A 145 4.25 23.46 -3.50
N HIS A 146 3.29 22.75 -4.11
CA HIS A 146 2.66 23.16 -5.35
C HIS A 146 2.11 24.59 -5.25
N CYS A 147 1.28 24.89 -4.24
CA CYS A 147 0.73 26.23 -4.05
C CYS A 147 1.82 27.29 -3.75
N LEU A 148 2.78 26.97 -2.88
CA LEU A 148 3.85 27.89 -2.51
C LEU A 148 4.73 28.27 -3.70
N PHE A 149 5.28 27.27 -4.41
CA PHE A 149 6.17 27.52 -5.53
C PHE A 149 5.41 28.09 -6.74
N GLY A 150 4.13 27.74 -6.91
CA GLY A 150 3.26 28.39 -7.89
C GLY A 150 3.09 29.88 -7.60
N ALA A 151 2.79 30.25 -6.35
CA ALA A 151 2.69 31.65 -5.94
C ALA A 151 4.01 32.41 -6.11
N LEU A 152 5.14 31.80 -5.74
CA LEU A 152 6.47 32.38 -5.93
C LEU A 152 6.81 32.55 -7.41
N GLY A 153 6.50 31.58 -8.26
CA GLY A 153 6.68 31.66 -9.71
C GLY A 153 5.86 32.79 -10.33
N SER A 154 4.57 32.85 -10.03
CA SER A 154 3.69 33.94 -10.48
C SER A 154 4.17 35.31 -9.99
N GLY A 155 4.57 35.42 -8.72
CA GLY A 155 5.11 36.66 -8.15
C GLY A 155 6.41 37.10 -8.82
N LEU A 156 7.32 36.16 -9.11
CA LEU A 156 8.55 36.43 -9.84
C LEU A 156 8.25 36.98 -11.24
N ALA A 157 7.31 36.38 -11.98
CA ALA A 157 6.92 36.90 -13.29
C ALA A 157 6.37 38.33 -13.23
N VAL A 158 5.55 38.65 -12.22
CA VAL A 158 5.04 40.02 -12.01
C VAL A 158 6.19 41.00 -11.76
N VAL A 159 7.16 40.63 -10.93
CA VAL A 159 8.36 41.46 -10.67
C VAL A 159 9.18 41.65 -11.95
N LEU A 160 9.39 40.59 -12.73
CA LEU A 160 10.13 40.67 -14.00
C LEU A 160 9.43 41.56 -15.05
N CYS A 161 8.09 41.53 -15.12
CA CYS A 161 7.32 42.45 -15.94
C CYS A 161 7.45 43.90 -15.45
N TYR A 162 7.42 44.14 -14.14
CA TYR A 162 7.57 45.47 -13.56
C TYR A 162 8.97 46.06 -13.80
N LEU A 163 10.00 45.21 -13.78
CA LEU A 163 11.38 45.58 -14.13
C LEU A 163 11.62 45.69 -15.64
N GLU A 164 10.57 45.57 -16.45
CA GLU A 164 10.64 45.61 -17.93
C GLU A 164 11.56 44.54 -18.55
N LEU A 165 11.90 43.49 -17.79
CA LEU A 165 12.67 42.34 -18.27
C LEU A 165 11.81 41.37 -19.08
N LEU A 166 10.50 41.34 -18.80
CA LEU A 166 9.52 40.63 -19.60
C LEU A 166 8.51 41.62 -20.18
N PRO A 167 8.05 41.40 -21.42
CA PRO A 167 7.09 42.29 -22.05
C PRO A 167 5.77 42.22 -21.28
N LEU A 168 5.27 43.38 -20.86
CA LEU A 168 3.90 43.52 -20.43
C LEU A 168 3.01 43.26 -21.65
N SER A 169 2.12 42.28 -21.58
CA SER A 169 1.19 41.99 -22.67
C SER A 169 0.25 43.18 -22.85
N ALA A 170 0.57 44.09 -23.77
CA ALA A 170 -0.25 45.22 -24.15
C ALA A 170 -1.37 44.74 -25.08
N GLY A 171 -2.43 44.19 -24.49
CA GLY A 171 -3.62 43.72 -25.19
C GLY A 171 -4.82 43.86 -24.26
N ILE A 172 -5.83 44.58 -24.73
CA ILE A 172 -7.01 45.00 -23.99
C ILE A 172 -7.92 43.78 -23.71
N GLU A 173 -8.39 43.69 -22.46
CA GLU A 173 -9.52 42.90 -21.94
C GLU A 173 -9.35 41.53 -21.25
N ASP A 174 -8.19 40.87 -21.21
CA ASP A 174 -8.08 39.61 -20.43
C ASP A 174 -7.09 39.68 -19.25
N VAL A 175 -7.64 39.38 -18.07
CA VAL A 175 -7.14 39.51 -16.69
C VAL A 175 -5.94 38.60 -16.37
N THR A 176 -5.23 38.08 -17.37
CA THR A 176 -4.20 37.06 -17.18
C THR A 176 -2.88 37.42 -17.85
N HIS A 177 -1.87 37.74 -17.03
CA HIS A 177 -0.49 37.88 -17.49
C HIS A 177 0.05 36.50 -17.89
N PRO A 178 0.32 36.23 -19.19
CA PRO A 178 0.71 34.89 -19.66
C PRO A 178 2.00 34.40 -18.98
N TRP A 179 2.91 35.32 -18.66
CA TRP A 179 4.13 35.02 -17.90
C TRP A 179 3.84 34.56 -16.48
N ALA A 180 2.87 35.19 -15.79
CA ALA A 180 2.49 34.78 -14.45
C ALA A 180 1.87 33.38 -14.46
N GLN A 181 1.06 33.06 -15.48
CA GLN A 181 0.53 31.69 -15.64
C GLN A 181 1.63 30.67 -15.93
N LEU A 182 2.55 30.98 -16.85
CA LEU A 182 3.64 30.07 -17.21
C LEU A 182 4.58 29.82 -16.03
N PHE A 183 5.08 30.88 -15.38
CA PHE A 183 5.97 30.75 -14.23
C PHE A 183 5.24 30.13 -13.03
N GLY A 184 3.97 30.48 -12.84
CA GLY A 184 3.11 29.85 -11.85
C GLY A 184 2.98 28.34 -12.09
N LEU A 185 2.69 27.92 -13.31
CA LEU A 185 2.59 26.50 -13.68
C LEU A 185 3.92 25.77 -13.49
N LEU A 186 5.04 26.34 -13.97
CA LEU A 186 6.36 25.75 -13.82
C LEU A 186 6.77 25.66 -12.34
N GLY A 187 6.56 26.74 -11.58
CA GLY A 187 6.78 26.77 -10.14
C GLY A 187 5.94 25.72 -9.42
N SER A 188 4.65 25.62 -9.74
CA SER A 188 3.72 24.62 -9.22
C SER A 188 4.17 23.19 -9.50
N LEU A 189 4.64 22.89 -10.71
CA LEU A 189 5.15 21.56 -11.09
C LEU A 189 6.46 21.25 -10.36
N LEU A 190 7.39 22.20 -10.29
CA LEU A 190 8.65 22.08 -9.57
C LEU A 190 8.43 21.90 -8.06
N GLY A 191 7.50 22.65 -7.47
CA GLY A 191 7.12 22.51 -6.06
C GLY A 191 6.49 21.14 -5.78
N LEU A 192 5.60 20.68 -6.66
CA LEU A 192 4.95 19.38 -6.51
C LEU A 192 5.97 18.22 -6.56
N LEU A 193 6.84 18.19 -7.57
CA LEU A 193 7.87 17.14 -7.71
C LEU A 193 8.98 17.28 -6.65
N GLY A 194 9.36 18.52 -6.34
CA GLY A 194 10.34 18.86 -5.30
C GLY A 194 9.89 18.46 -3.90
N SER A 195 8.58 18.48 -3.62
CA SER A 195 8.00 18.09 -2.32
C SER A 195 8.39 16.69 -1.86
N LEU A 196 8.75 15.80 -2.80
CA LEU A 196 9.21 14.44 -2.50
C LEU A 196 10.61 14.41 -1.86
N TYR A 197 11.39 15.48 -2.04
CA TYR A 197 12.75 15.65 -1.53
C TYR A 197 12.82 16.65 -0.38
N LEU A 198 11.81 17.51 -0.23
CA LEU A 198 11.76 18.48 0.87
C LEU A 198 11.54 17.74 2.21
N PRO A 199 12.24 18.16 3.28
CA PRO A 199 12.03 17.63 4.61
C PRO A 199 10.60 17.95 5.05
N ARG A 200 10.00 17.06 5.86
CA ARG A 200 8.67 17.27 6.43
C ARG A 200 8.82 17.24 7.94
N CYS A 201 8.07 18.10 8.62
CA CYS A 201 8.07 18.18 10.08
C CYS A 201 7.39 16.98 10.75
N SER A 202 6.69 16.15 9.97
CA SER A 202 5.99 14.96 10.46
C SER A 202 6.63 13.70 9.89
N PRO A 203 6.77 12.64 10.69
CA PRO A 203 7.19 11.34 10.19
C PRO A 203 6.16 10.79 9.19
N ASP A 204 6.65 10.01 8.22
CA ASP A 204 5.87 9.48 7.10
C ASP A 204 6.12 7.97 6.90
N ILE A 205 6.29 7.25 8.00
CA ILE A 205 6.54 5.80 7.99
C ILE A 205 5.23 5.09 7.70
N ALA A 206 5.20 4.43 6.56
CA ALA A 206 4.05 3.73 6.06
C ALA A 206 4.28 2.21 6.04
N PHE A 207 3.21 1.48 6.36
CA PHE A 207 3.08 0.09 5.97
C PHE A 207 2.64 0.04 4.50
N LEU A 208 3.35 -0.76 3.71
CA LEU A 208 3.01 -1.11 2.34
C LEU A 208 3.33 -2.59 2.13
N ASP A 209 2.28 -3.41 1.95
CA ASP A 209 2.31 -4.87 1.82
C ASP A 209 3.53 -5.42 1.04
N VAL A 210 3.77 -4.92 -0.18
CA VAL A 210 4.78 -5.42 -1.11
C VAL A 210 6.22 -5.30 -0.61
N VAL A 211 6.51 -4.38 0.31
CA VAL A 211 7.85 -4.20 0.91
C VAL A 211 7.89 -4.52 2.41
N SER A 212 6.73 -4.56 3.06
CA SER A 212 6.59 -4.74 4.51
C SER A 212 6.28 -6.18 4.89
N ILE A 213 5.87 -7.02 3.93
CA ILE A 213 5.74 -8.47 4.05
C ILE A 213 6.77 -9.12 3.11
N HIS A 214 7.44 -10.16 3.59
CA HIS A 214 8.46 -10.85 2.81
C HIS A 214 7.81 -11.61 1.65
N GLN A 215 8.29 -11.41 0.42
CA GLN A 215 7.62 -11.91 -0.79
C GLN A 215 8.13 -13.28 -1.27
N THR A 216 9.24 -13.79 -0.72
CA THR A 216 9.89 -15.03 -1.19
C THR A 216 10.08 -16.10 -0.12
N ASP A 217 10.55 -15.75 1.08
CA ASP A 217 10.59 -16.64 2.25
C ASP A 217 9.17 -16.95 2.75
N PRO A 218 8.72 -18.21 2.67
CA PRO A 218 7.36 -18.60 3.04
C PRO A 218 7.08 -18.42 4.53
N ALA A 219 8.06 -18.65 5.41
CA ALA A 219 7.85 -18.55 6.86
C ALA A 219 7.67 -17.09 7.29
N LEU A 220 8.45 -16.17 6.71
CA LEU A 220 8.31 -14.73 6.97
C LEU A 220 7.07 -14.15 6.29
N MET A 221 6.70 -14.63 5.10
CA MET A 221 5.47 -14.25 4.42
C MET A 221 4.24 -14.63 5.26
N GLU A 222 4.21 -15.88 5.74
CA GLU A 222 3.14 -16.41 6.59
C GLU A 222 3.01 -15.60 7.90
N ARG A 223 4.12 -15.37 8.60
CA ARG A 223 4.16 -14.51 9.79
C ARG A 223 3.64 -13.10 9.49
N GLY A 224 3.98 -12.53 8.33
CA GLY A 224 3.49 -11.23 7.89
C GLY A 224 1.98 -11.19 7.64
N ILE A 225 1.44 -12.21 6.96
CA ILE A 225 0.01 -12.31 6.64
C ILE A 225 -0.82 -12.51 7.92
N TYR A 226 -0.43 -13.43 8.80
CA TYR A 226 -1.13 -13.63 10.07
C TYR A 226 -0.91 -12.50 11.08
N GLY A 227 0.23 -11.79 10.98
CA GLY A 227 0.55 -10.61 11.78
C GLY A 227 -0.14 -9.32 11.34
N LEU A 228 -0.89 -9.32 10.23
CA LEU A 228 -1.50 -8.12 9.66
C LEU A 228 -2.40 -7.38 10.64
N GLY A 229 -3.14 -8.11 11.48
CA GLY A 229 -3.95 -7.53 12.55
C GLY A 229 -3.13 -6.76 13.58
N GLY A 230 -1.93 -7.25 13.91
CA GLY A 230 -0.96 -6.56 14.75
C GLY A 230 -0.42 -5.29 14.09
N PHE A 231 -0.14 -5.33 12.78
CA PHE A 231 0.30 -4.15 12.02
C PHE A 231 -0.76 -3.05 12.01
N LEU A 232 -2.03 -3.41 11.82
CA LEU A 232 -3.15 -2.48 11.90
C LEU A 232 -3.27 -1.85 13.29
N ARG A 233 -3.09 -2.65 14.36
CA ARG A 233 -3.14 -2.18 15.75
C ARG A 233 -2.08 -1.12 16.09
N VAL A 234 -0.87 -1.25 15.54
CA VAL A 234 0.21 -0.26 15.77
C VAL A 234 0.23 0.88 14.76
N SER A 235 -0.78 0.97 13.90
CA SER A 235 -0.90 2.03 12.89
C SER A 235 -1.73 3.19 13.43
N ARG A 236 -1.22 4.41 13.30
CA ARG A 236 -1.90 5.64 13.75
C ARG A 236 -3.09 6.03 12.85
N GLU A 237 -3.01 5.70 11.57
CA GLU A 237 -4.01 5.99 10.56
C GLU A 237 -4.14 4.81 9.59
N LEU A 238 -5.37 4.42 9.25
CA LEU A 238 -5.64 3.60 8.06
C LEU A 238 -5.99 4.54 6.91
N ARG A 239 -5.15 4.56 5.87
CA ARG A 239 -5.40 5.34 4.66
C ARG A 239 -5.81 4.42 3.53
N VAL A 240 -7.08 4.55 3.15
CA VAL A 240 -7.71 3.79 2.07
C VAL A 240 -7.53 4.55 0.77
N LEU A 241 -6.76 4.01 -0.17
CA LEU A 241 -6.69 4.54 -1.54
C LEU A 241 -7.95 4.16 -2.30
N TRP A 242 -8.96 5.03 -2.18
CA TRP A 242 -10.32 4.73 -2.61
C TRP A 242 -10.46 4.72 -4.13
N SER A 243 -11.01 3.62 -4.63
CA SER A 243 -11.41 3.38 -6.02
C SER A 243 -12.64 2.45 -6.06
N PRO A 244 -13.38 2.38 -7.18
CA PRO A 244 -14.55 1.50 -7.29
C PRO A 244 -14.32 0.02 -6.94
N PRO A 245 -13.23 -0.65 -7.37
CA PRO A 245 -12.99 -2.06 -7.03
C PRO A 245 -12.44 -2.28 -5.60
N TYR A 246 -12.26 -1.23 -4.79
CA TYR A 246 -11.65 -1.41 -3.46
C TYR A 246 -12.50 -2.30 -2.54
N LEU A 247 -13.81 -2.04 -2.44
CA LEU A 247 -14.70 -2.80 -1.55
C LEU A 247 -15.10 -4.19 -2.08
N SER A 248 -14.75 -4.55 -3.32
CA SER A 248 -14.94 -5.91 -3.81
C SER A 248 -13.83 -6.86 -3.37
N ARG A 249 -12.75 -6.35 -2.76
CA ARG A 249 -11.61 -7.14 -2.28
C ARG A 249 -11.84 -7.60 -0.85
N LEU A 250 -11.80 -8.91 -0.61
CA LEU A 250 -11.96 -9.46 0.73
C LEU A 250 -10.91 -8.88 1.70
N TRP A 251 -9.65 -8.84 1.26
CA TRP A 251 -8.55 -8.30 2.06
C TRP A 251 -8.73 -6.83 2.43
N CYS A 252 -9.13 -5.98 1.48
CA CYS A 252 -9.36 -4.56 1.76
C CYS A 252 -10.51 -4.33 2.76
N VAL A 253 -11.57 -5.14 2.68
CA VAL A 253 -12.70 -5.09 3.63
C VAL A 253 -12.28 -5.62 5.00
N PHE A 254 -11.48 -6.70 5.03
CA PHE A 254 -10.88 -7.23 6.25
C PHE A 254 -10.02 -6.17 6.95
N GLU A 255 -9.12 -5.50 6.24
CA GLU A 255 -8.25 -4.45 6.80
C GLU A 255 -9.06 -3.32 7.41
N LEU A 256 -10.12 -2.89 6.73
CA LEU A 256 -11.01 -1.84 7.22
C LEU A 256 -11.72 -2.24 8.53
N ALA A 257 -12.29 -3.45 8.57
CA ALA A 257 -12.99 -3.98 9.73
C ALA A 257 -12.04 -4.27 10.90
N ALA A 258 -10.91 -4.91 10.61
CA ALA A 258 -9.87 -5.23 11.58
C ALA A 258 -9.26 -3.96 12.18
N TYR A 259 -8.99 -2.93 11.38
CA TYR A 259 -8.48 -1.66 11.89
C TYR A 259 -9.47 -0.98 12.83
N ARG A 260 -10.76 -0.90 12.48
CA ARG A 260 -11.77 -0.30 13.36
C ARG A 260 -11.93 -1.09 14.66
N THR A 261 -11.77 -2.40 14.60
CA THR A 261 -11.82 -3.30 15.77
C THR A 261 -10.59 -3.10 16.67
N ALA A 262 -9.41 -3.00 16.08
CA ALA A 262 -8.13 -2.79 16.77
C ALA A 262 -7.99 -1.36 17.34
N ASN A 263 -8.50 -0.38 16.60
CA ASN A 263 -8.38 1.05 16.88
C ASN A 263 -9.78 1.71 16.83
N PRO A 264 -10.62 1.58 17.87
CA PRO A 264 -11.98 2.12 17.86
C PRO A 264 -12.03 3.63 17.60
N THR A 265 -11.07 4.38 18.15
CA THR A 265 -10.89 5.83 17.95
C THR A 265 -9.86 6.18 16.87
N GLY A 266 -9.33 5.17 16.17
CA GLY A 266 -8.33 5.37 15.12
C GLY A 266 -8.88 6.12 13.91
N ASN A 267 -8.00 6.86 13.25
CA ASN A 267 -8.34 7.61 12.05
C ASN A 267 -8.41 6.68 10.84
N ILE A 268 -9.52 6.75 10.11
CA ILE A 268 -9.67 6.12 8.79
C ILE A 268 -9.85 7.25 7.79
N THR A 269 -8.91 7.37 6.86
CA THR A 269 -8.93 8.40 5.82
C THR A 269 -9.18 7.75 4.48
N LEU A 270 -10.30 8.11 3.86
CA LEU A 270 -10.57 7.76 2.46
C LEU A 270 -9.85 8.77 1.58
N ALA A 271 -8.81 8.31 0.90
CA ALA A 271 -7.97 9.10 0.01
C ALA A 271 -8.34 8.75 -1.43
N PRO A 272 -9.23 9.52 -2.08
CA PRO A 272 -9.75 9.12 -3.36
C PRO A 272 -8.73 9.25 -4.49
N LEU A 273 -8.83 8.34 -5.45
CA LEU A 273 -7.97 8.31 -6.63
C LEU A 273 -8.55 9.11 -7.81
N PHE A 274 -9.45 10.09 -7.55
CA PHE A 274 -10.32 10.84 -8.49
C PHE A 274 -9.66 11.54 -9.71
N VAL A 275 -8.37 11.33 -9.97
CA VAL A 275 -7.78 11.56 -11.29
C VAL A 275 -8.56 10.78 -12.38
N GLU A 276 -9.28 9.72 -12.02
CA GLU A 276 -10.08 8.90 -12.93
C GLU A 276 -11.30 9.61 -13.55
N LEU A 277 -11.91 10.61 -12.90
CA LEU A 277 -13.08 11.31 -13.46
C LEU A 277 -12.76 12.06 -14.76
N TRP A 278 -11.50 12.49 -14.94
CA TRP A 278 -11.05 13.12 -16.18
C TRP A 278 -10.67 12.12 -17.28
N MET A 279 -10.28 10.88 -16.92
CA MET A 279 -9.91 9.85 -17.90
C MET A 279 -11.11 8.99 -18.34
N ALA A 280 -12.14 8.85 -17.50
CA ALA A 280 -13.35 8.09 -17.80
C ALA A 280 -14.35 8.82 -18.72
N SER A 281 -14.12 10.10 -19.05
CA SER A 281 -14.94 10.82 -20.05
C SER A 281 -14.69 10.37 -21.50
N LYS A 282 -13.79 9.41 -21.75
CA LYS A 282 -13.52 8.85 -23.08
C LYS A 282 -13.37 7.31 -23.06
N ARG A 283 -14.37 6.59 -22.59
CA ARG A 283 -14.61 5.21 -23.02
C ARG A 283 -16.09 5.00 -23.27
#